data_AF-A0A832TKG8-F1
#
_entry.id   AF-A0A832TKG8-F1
#
_cell.length_a   1.000
_cell.length_b   1.000
_cell.length_c   1.000
_cell.angle_alpha   90.00
_cell.angle_beta   90.00
_cell.angle_gamma   90.00
#
_symmetry.space_group_name_H-M   'P 1'
#
loop_
_entity.id
_entity.type
_entity.pdbx_description
1 polymer ?
#
loop_
_entity_poly.entity_id
_entity_poly.type
_entity_poly.pdbx_seq_one_letter_code
_entity_poly.pdbx_strand_id
1 'polypeptide(L)'
;MSPEPCFNRVWSDIILKDATPRRADNRVRKACREHYLITPGYVFRGVTILIERPMLVGIDEEAGRILMPFRKPCYGTSLYAIESDRVEIAALREALSVAEPENPGKKIVDSSISLQPGGRQSRSLQKP
;
A
#
# COMPACT_ATOMS: atom_id res chain seq x y z
N MET A 1 27.51 -5.57 15.54
CA MET A 1 26.26 -5.56 14.77
C MET A 1 25.46 -6.78 15.19
N SER A 2 24.51 -6.59 16.11
CA SER A 2 23.60 -7.66 16.52
C SER A 2 22.73 -8.02 15.32
N PRO A 3 22.60 -9.31 14.94
CA PRO A 3 21.76 -9.67 13.81
C PRO A 3 20.34 -9.21 14.14
N GLU A 4 19.78 -8.34 13.30
CA GLU A 4 18.38 -7.92 13.44
C GLU A 4 17.52 -9.18 13.60
N PRO A 5 16.62 -9.21 14.59
CA PRO A 5 15.88 -10.42 14.92
C PRO A 5 15.23 -10.96 13.65
N CYS A 6 15.70 -12.14 13.21
CA CYS A 6 15.19 -12.76 12.02
C CYS A 6 13.69 -13.00 12.22
N PHE A 7 12.89 -12.47 11.31
CA PHE A 7 11.43 -12.56 11.29
C PHE A 7 10.89 -13.96 11.64
N ASN A 8 11.61 -15.01 11.20
CA ASN A 8 11.27 -16.42 11.46
C ASN A 8 11.37 -16.87 12.92
N ARG A 9 12.12 -16.17 13.77
CA ARG A 9 12.53 -16.70 15.07
C ARG A 9 11.65 -16.24 16.22
N VAL A 10 10.76 -15.26 15.99
CA VAL A 10 10.14 -14.53 17.10
C VAL A 10 8.61 -14.53 17.08
N TRP A 11 7.93 -14.38 15.93
CA TRP A 11 6.48 -14.07 15.96
C TRP A 11 5.63 -14.57 14.78
N SER A 12 6.08 -15.49 13.94
CA SER A 12 5.33 -15.77 12.70
C SER A 12 5.41 -17.17 12.13
N ASP A 13 4.27 -17.63 11.62
CA ASP A 13 4.15 -18.79 10.75
C ASP A 13 4.20 -18.40 9.28
N ILE A 14 4.79 -19.25 8.45
CA ILE A 14 4.87 -19.01 7.01
C ILE A 14 3.64 -19.62 6.33
N ILE A 15 2.76 -18.76 5.79
CA ILE A 15 1.56 -19.19 5.06
C ILE A 15 1.86 -19.48 3.58
N LEU A 16 2.71 -18.65 2.97
CA LEU A 16 3.17 -18.83 1.59
C LEU A 16 4.68 -18.61 1.51
N LYS A 17 5.37 -19.56 0.87
CA LYS A 17 6.79 -19.47 0.51
C LYS A 17 6.91 -19.19 -0.98
N ASP A 18 7.89 -18.36 -1.35
CA ASP A 18 8.24 -18.03 -2.74
C ASP A 18 7.00 -17.72 -3.61
N ALA A 19 6.16 -16.82 -3.11
CA ALA A 19 4.94 -16.40 -3.77
C ALA A 19 5.18 -15.14 -4.60
N THR A 20 4.50 -15.01 -5.73
CA THR A 20 4.44 -13.73 -6.43
C THR A 20 3.66 -12.71 -5.59
N PRO A 21 3.96 -11.39 -5.70
CA PRO A 21 3.22 -10.37 -4.97
C PRO A 21 1.70 -10.46 -5.17
N ARG A 22 1.28 -10.71 -6.41
CA ARG A 22 -0.13 -10.93 -6.77
C ARG A 22 -0.74 -12.13 -6.03
N ARG A 23 0.01 -13.21 -5.83
CA ARG A 23 -0.46 -14.40 -5.10
C ARG A 23 -0.61 -14.11 -3.61
N ALA A 24 0.31 -13.34 -3.03
CA ALA A 24 0.22 -12.90 -1.64
C ALA A 24 -1.02 -11.99 -1.43
N ASP A 25 -1.20 -10.98 -2.27
CA ASP A 25 -2.35 -10.06 -2.20
C ASP A 25 -3.68 -10.81 -2.34
N ASN A 26 -3.77 -11.75 -3.29
CA ASN A 26 -4.95 -12.59 -3.46
C ASN A 26 -5.22 -13.48 -2.24
N ARG A 27 -4.18 -13.96 -1.55
CA ARG A 27 -4.36 -14.76 -0.33
C ARG A 27 -4.87 -13.90 0.81
N VAL A 28 -4.35 -12.69 0.97
CA VAL A 28 -4.81 -11.69 1.95
C VAL A 28 -6.29 -11.39 1.74
N ARG A 29 -6.71 -11.03 0.52
CA ARG A 29 -8.11 -10.73 0.20
C ARG A 29 -9.09 -11.88 0.46
N LYS A 30 -8.61 -13.13 0.37
CA LYS A 30 -9.43 -14.32 0.64
C LYS A 30 -9.49 -14.69 2.12
N ALA A 31 -8.43 -14.39 2.87
CA ALA A 31 -8.30 -14.76 4.28
C ALA A 31 -8.90 -13.70 5.20
N CYS A 32 -8.66 -12.43 4.88
CA CYS A 32 -8.96 -11.29 5.73
C CYS A 32 -10.06 -10.45 5.08
N ARG A 33 -11.09 -10.09 5.85
CA ARG A 33 -12.09 -9.10 5.42
C ARG A 33 -11.47 -7.71 5.33
N GLU A 34 -10.55 -7.42 6.23
CA GLU A 34 -9.88 -6.14 6.35
C GLU A 34 -8.45 -6.23 5.86
N HIS A 35 -8.04 -5.27 5.03
CA HIS A 35 -6.71 -5.24 4.44
C HIS A 35 -6.32 -3.81 4.08
N TYR A 36 -5.03 -3.54 4.17
CA TYR A 36 -4.43 -2.23 3.93
C TYR A 36 -3.25 -2.34 2.97
N LEU A 37 -2.90 -1.24 2.32
CA LEU A 37 -1.73 -1.17 1.45
C LEU A 37 -0.52 -0.70 2.27
N ILE A 38 0.59 -1.42 2.17
CA ILE A 38 1.87 -0.98 2.72
C ILE A 38 2.86 -0.71 1.60
N THR A 39 3.73 0.29 1.79
CA THR A 39 4.77 0.69 0.84
C THR A 39 6.15 0.17 1.26
N PRO A 40 7.11 0.06 0.32
CA PRO A 40 8.51 -0.25 0.65
C PRO A 40 9.06 0.65 1.75
N GLY A 41 9.74 0.05 2.73
CA GLY A 41 10.29 0.78 3.89
C GLY A 41 9.34 0.89 5.08
N TYR A 42 8.14 0.30 4.99
CA TYR A 42 7.23 0.21 6.14
C TYR A 42 7.90 -0.52 7.31
N VAL A 43 7.78 0.02 8.53
CA VAL A 43 8.35 -0.55 9.75
C VAL A 43 7.24 -1.16 10.59
N PHE A 44 7.34 -2.46 10.86
CA PHE A 44 6.42 -3.19 11.72
C PHE A 44 7.15 -3.81 12.90
N ARG A 45 6.71 -3.50 14.15
CA ARG A 45 7.39 -3.91 15.39
C ARG A 45 8.91 -3.64 15.38
N GLY A 46 9.33 -2.51 14.82
CA GLY A 46 10.75 -2.13 14.70
C GLY A 46 11.52 -2.86 13.60
N VAL A 47 10.86 -3.73 12.82
CA VAL A 47 11.47 -4.43 11.67
C VAL A 47 11.04 -3.78 10.37
N THR A 48 12.01 -3.43 9.53
CA THR A 48 11.73 -2.89 8.19
C THR A 48 11.27 -3.99 7.25
N ILE A 49 10.07 -3.84 6.69
CA ILE A 49 9.48 -4.78 5.75
C ILE A 49 10.10 -4.56 4.36
N LEU A 50 10.90 -5.53 3.91
CA LEU A 50 11.72 -5.45 2.71
C LEU A 50 10.94 -5.74 1.40
N ILE A 51 9.76 -5.15 1.21
CA ILE A 51 9.00 -5.31 -0.05
C ILE A 51 9.53 -4.38 -1.14
N GLU A 52 9.52 -4.83 -2.40
CA GLU A 52 9.96 -4.02 -3.56
C GLU A 52 8.86 -3.14 -4.14
N ARG A 53 7.61 -3.46 -3.84
CA ARG A 53 6.44 -2.76 -4.37
C ARG A 53 5.38 -2.67 -3.28
N PRO A 54 4.39 -1.77 -3.43
CA PRO A 54 3.27 -1.75 -2.51
C PRO A 54 2.51 -3.08 -2.57
N MET A 55 2.18 -3.62 -1.39
CA MET A 55 1.53 -4.91 -1.21
C MET A 55 0.46 -4.83 -0.13
N LEU A 56 -0.45 -5.80 -0.11
CA LEU A 56 -1.51 -5.84 0.90
C LEU A 56 -1.06 -6.54 2.19
N VAL A 57 -1.34 -5.88 3.32
CA VAL A 57 -1.34 -6.48 4.65
C VAL A 57 -2.79 -6.79 5.04
N GLY A 58 -3.03 -7.96 5.61
CA GLY A 58 -4.36 -8.41 6.03
C GLY A 58 -4.50 -8.45 7.55
N ILE A 59 -5.67 -8.08 8.06
CA ILE A 59 -6.02 -8.24 9.47
C ILE A 59 -7.11 -9.30 9.58
N ASP A 60 -6.80 -10.37 10.32
CA ASP A 60 -7.74 -11.43 10.67
C ASP A 60 -8.01 -11.33 12.18
N GLU A 61 -8.93 -10.44 12.56
CA GLU A 61 -9.28 -10.19 13.96
C GLU A 61 -10.01 -11.39 14.59
N GLU A 62 -10.72 -12.19 13.79
CA GLU A 62 -11.39 -13.42 14.26
C GLU A 62 -10.36 -14.48 14.68
N ALA A 63 -9.28 -14.65 13.91
CA ALA A 63 -8.21 -15.58 14.24
C ALA A 63 -7.05 -14.96 15.06
N GLY A 64 -7.11 -13.68 15.41
CA GLY A 64 -6.07 -12.99 16.18
C GLY A 64 -4.72 -12.94 15.48
N ARG A 65 -4.70 -12.67 14.16
CA ARG A 65 -3.46 -12.69 13.38
C ARG A 65 -3.42 -11.62 12.28
N ILE A 66 -2.21 -11.24 11.92
CA ILE A 66 -1.91 -10.29 10.85
C ILE A 66 -1.16 -11.02 9.73
N LEU A 67 -1.64 -10.89 8.50
CA LEU A 67 -0.97 -11.42 7.32
C LEU A 67 -0.05 -10.38 6.73
N MET A 68 1.26 -10.55 6.93
CA MET A 68 2.29 -9.59 6.52
C MET A 68 3.12 -10.14 5.35
N PRO A 69 3.19 -9.42 4.21
CA PRO A 69 4.11 -9.78 3.14
C PRO A 69 5.53 -9.35 3.54
N PHE A 70 6.50 -10.24 3.36
CA PHE A 70 7.91 -9.94 3.60
C PHE A 70 8.77 -10.65 2.58
N ARG A 71 9.70 -9.92 1.97
CA ARG A 71 10.64 -10.50 1.02
C ARG A 71 11.96 -10.84 1.71
N LYS A 72 12.41 -12.06 1.52
CA LYS A 72 13.78 -12.46 1.85
C LYS A 72 14.67 -12.39 0.62
N PRO A 73 15.90 -11.84 0.73
CA PRO A 73 16.85 -11.83 -0.38
C PRO A 73 17.12 -13.22 -0.97
N CYS A 74 17.06 -14.27 -0.13
CA CYS A 74 17.36 -15.65 -0.52
C CYS A 74 16.15 -16.46 -1.05
N TYR A 75 14.91 -16.10 -0.69
CA TYR A 75 13.72 -16.94 -0.97
C TYR A 75 12.57 -16.17 -1.63
N GLY A 76 12.80 -14.93 -2.05
CA GLY A 76 11.75 -14.11 -2.66
C GLY A 76 10.68 -13.67 -1.67
N THR A 77 9.48 -13.39 -2.17
CA THR A 77 8.37 -12.85 -1.36
C THR A 77 7.63 -13.98 -0.66
N SER A 78 7.42 -13.84 0.64
CA SER A 78 6.68 -14.80 1.47
C SER A 78 5.58 -14.06 2.25
N LEU A 79 4.49 -14.77 2.52
CA LEU A 79 3.40 -14.24 3.35
C LEU A 79 3.45 -14.93 4.71
N TYR A 80 3.50 -14.11 5.75
CA TYR A 80 3.60 -14.57 7.12
C TYR A 80 2.31 -14.29 7.88
N ALA A 81 1.91 -15.20 8.75
CA ALA A 81 0.90 -14.96 9.75
C ALA A 81 1.61 -14.63 11.06
N ILE A 82 1.32 -13.46 11.60
CA ILE A 82 1.86 -12.98 12.86
C ILE A 82 0.73 -13.03 13.88
N GLU A 83 0.92 -13.74 14.99
CA GLU A 83 -0.03 -13.69 16.10
C GLU A 83 -0.01 -12.30 16.70
N SER A 84 -1.19 -11.70 16.85
CA SER A 84 -1.34 -10.32 17.32
C SER A 84 -2.61 -10.18 18.11
N ASP A 85 -2.52 -9.48 19.24
CA ASP A 85 -3.69 -9.21 20.06
C ASP A 85 -4.52 -8.05 19.50
N ARG A 86 -5.66 -7.78 20.12
CA ARG A 86 -6.56 -6.69 19.70
C ARG A 86 -5.92 -5.31 19.84
N VAL A 87 -4.99 -5.13 20.78
CA VAL A 87 -4.33 -3.84 21.03
C VAL A 87 -3.36 -3.54 19.90
N GLU A 88 -2.57 -4.52 19.50
CA GLU A 88 -1.66 -4.41 18.36
C GLU A 88 -2.40 -4.26 17.04
N ILE A 89 -3.50 -4.97 16.85
CA ILE A 89 -4.36 -4.79 15.68
C ILE A 89 -4.89 -3.35 15.62
N ALA A 90 -5.35 -2.80 16.74
CA ALA A 90 -5.80 -1.41 16.82
C ALA A 90 -4.68 -0.41 16.52
N ALA A 91 -3.48 -0.63 17.07
CA ALA A 91 -2.30 0.20 16.79
C ALA A 91 -1.88 0.13 15.31
N LEU A 92 -1.95 -1.06 14.70
CA LEU A 92 -1.67 -1.22 13.27
C LEU A 92 -2.70 -0.44 12.43
N ARG A 93 -3.99 -0.54 12.77
CA ARG A 93 -5.06 0.21 12.09
C ARG A 93 -4.82 1.72 12.16
N GLU A 94 -4.44 2.23 13.33
CA GLU A 94 -4.14 3.65 13.52
C GLU A 94 -2.91 4.08 12.72
N ALA A 95 -1.84 3.29 12.74
CA ALA A 95 -0.64 3.59 11.96
C ALA A 95 -0.92 3.61 10.44
N LEU A 96 -1.82 2.75 9.96
CA LEU A 96 -2.16 2.65 8.54
C LEU A 96 -3.29 3.60 8.10
N SER A 97 -4.15 4.05 9.01
CA SER A 97 -5.18 5.06 8.71
C SER A 97 -4.61 6.47 8.60
N VAL A 98 -3.49 6.74 9.29
CA VAL A 98 -2.76 8.02 9.18
C VAL A 98 -1.86 8.05 7.94
N ALA A 99 -1.42 6.89 7.47
CA ALA A 99 -0.68 6.74 6.22
C ALA A 99 -1.63 6.74 5.00
N GLU A 100 -2.25 7.88 4.70
CA GLU A 100 -2.91 8.08 3.40
C GLU A 100 -1.91 7.73 2.28
N PRO A 101 -2.29 6.89 1.31
CA PRO A 101 -1.39 6.51 0.22
C PRO A 101 -1.11 7.77 -0.60
N GLU A 102 0.16 8.16 -0.70
CA GLU A 102 0.57 9.14 -1.70
C GLU A 102 0.12 8.61 -3.08
N ASN A 103 -0.88 9.29 -3.60
CA ASN A 103 -1.73 8.90 -4.70
C ASN A 103 -0.97 9.00 -6.04
N PRO A 104 -0.61 7.91 -6.74
CA PRO A 104 -0.07 8.01 -8.09
C PRO A 104 -1.19 8.04 -9.16
N GLY A 105 -2.42 8.43 -8.77
CA GLY A 105 -3.60 8.39 -9.62
C GLY A 105 -4.22 9.76 -9.95
N LYS A 106 -3.54 10.88 -9.68
CA LYS A 106 -4.02 12.18 -10.16
C LYS A 106 -3.80 12.26 -11.67
N LYS A 107 -4.84 11.88 -12.43
CA LYS A 107 -4.95 12.19 -13.86
C LYS A 107 -4.68 13.68 -14.03
N ILE A 108 -3.61 14.01 -14.75
CA ILE A 108 -3.44 15.34 -15.34
C ILE A 108 -4.51 15.42 -16.44
N VAL A 109 -5.71 15.86 -16.06
CA VAL A 109 -6.66 16.39 -17.03
C VAL A 109 -6.23 17.82 -17.29
N ASP A 110 -5.46 18.01 -18.35
CA ASP A 110 -5.20 19.32 -18.93
C ASP A 110 -6.54 19.83 -19.50
N SER A 111 -7.33 20.47 -18.65
CA SER A 111 -8.55 21.18 -19.01
C SER A 111 -8.29 22.65 -18.83
N SER A 112 -7.55 23.23 -19.77
CA SER A 112 -7.41 24.67 -19.92
C SER A 112 -7.05 25.02 -21.36
N ILE A 113 -8.06 25.11 -22.23
CA ILE A 113 -8.11 26.25 -23.14
C ILE A 113 -9.58 26.63 -23.39
N SER A 114 -9.91 27.86 -22.99
CA SER A 114 -11.23 28.45 -22.96
C SER A 114 -11.89 28.55 -24.33
N LEU A 115 -13.17 28.18 -24.38
CA LEU A 115 -14.13 28.72 -25.34
C LEU A 115 -14.31 30.23 -25.06
N GLN A 116 -14.08 31.08 -26.05
CA GLN A 116 -14.57 32.47 -26.03
C GLN A 116 -15.90 32.55 -26.80
N PRO A 117 -16.99 33.06 -26.22
CA PRO A 117 -18.18 33.45 -26.96
C PRO A 117 -18.07 34.91 -27.44
N GLY A 118 -18.79 35.20 -28.53
CA GLY A 118 -18.56 36.36 -29.40
C GLY A 118 -18.91 37.75 -28.84
N GLY A 119 -18.35 38.76 -29.52
CA GLY A 119 -18.61 40.17 -29.30
C GLY A 119 -18.49 40.95 -30.61
N ARG A 120 -19.63 41.35 -31.15
CA ARG A 120 -19.86 42.21 -32.32
C ARG A 120 -19.48 43.66 -31.97
N GLN A 121 -18.76 44.39 -32.83
CA GLN A 121 -19.11 45.76 -33.31
C GLN A 121 -17.95 46.53 -33.98
N SER A 122 -18.23 46.96 -35.21
CA SER A 122 -18.12 48.35 -35.72
C SER A 122 -16.77 49.10 -35.72
N ARG A 123 -16.25 49.38 -36.92
CA ARG A 123 -15.83 50.73 -37.42
C ARG A 123 -15.14 50.54 -38.79
N SER A 124 -15.76 50.96 -39.89
CA SER A 124 -15.67 52.31 -40.49
C SER A 124 -14.29 52.62 -41.12
N LEU A 125 -14.26 52.60 -42.46
CA LEU A 125 -13.77 53.67 -43.35
C LEU A 125 -12.28 54.10 -43.28
N GLN A 126 -11.46 53.78 -44.31
CA GLN A 126 -10.93 54.71 -45.35
C GLN A 126 -9.78 54.11 -46.20
N LYS A 127 -9.96 54.16 -47.54
CA LYS A 127 -9.06 54.51 -48.69
C LYS A 127 -7.53 54.61 -48.51
N PRO A 128 -6.70 54.42 -49.58
CA PRO A 128 -6.80 55.04 -50.92
C PRO A 128 -7.27 54.12 -52.05
#